data_AF-A0A167JII4-F1
#
_entry.id   AF-A0A167JII4-F1
#
_cell.length_a   1.000
_cell.length_b   1.000
_cell.length_c   1.000
_cell.angle_alpha   90.00
_cell.angle_beta   90.00
_cell.angle_gamma   90.00
#
_symmetry.space_group_name_H-M   'P 1'
#
loop_
_entity.id
_entity.type
_entity.pdbx_description
1 polymer ?
#
loop_
_entity_poly.entity_id
_entity_poly.type
_entity_poly.pdbx_seq_one_letter_code
_entity_poly.pdbx_strand_id
1 'polypeptide(L)'
;MYLLTYLTALLLANVVSASAIHPRDDTVLKCAEQVPSAEFQKASRTLLATASNSSLTRRQQGYLTFQVFAHVVYADRTARGGYVRETLVREQMKTINKHYSPVGISFNLVKTTYTQNSNWASGNDEAGMKRRLRQGGYSDLNLYYTANIPDPQTGKPVLGLCYFPVNHRPSEQEMETDGCMVTAQTVPGSDPWTGHDMATTHEIGHWLGLLHTFEPTCRIGDLVDDTFPQEQPTGHCIDDLVFACGGWQQTASQRR
;
A
#
# COMPACT_ATOMS: atom_id res chain seq x y z
N MET A 1 -28.81 4.21 -0.59
CA MET A 1 -27.76 4.39 -1.61
C MET A 1 -26.33 4.45 -1.06
N TYR A 2 -26.12 4.48 0.28
CA TYR A 2 -24.78 4.46 0.88
C TYR A 2 -24.24 3.06 1.19
N LEU A 3 -25.09 2.04 1.33
CA LEU A 3 -24.63 0.66 1.65
C LEU A 3 -23.82 0.02 0.51
N LEU A 4 -24.06 0.41 -0.75
CA LEU A 4 -23.40 -0.19 -1.92
C LEU A 4 -21.94 0.26 -2.07
N THR A 5 -21.56 1.44 -1.58
CA THR A 5 -20.18 1.96 -1.70
C THR A 5 -19.21 1.33 -0.70
N TYR A 6 -19.71 0.79 0.43
CA TYR A 6 -18.88 0.14 1.46
C TYR A 6 -18.49 -1.29 1.07
N LEU A 7 -19.41 -2.02 0.45
CA LEU A 7 -19.16 -3.39 -0.02
C LEU A 7 -18.20 -3.41 -1.22
N THR A 8 -18.23 -2.39 -2.08
CA THR A 8 -17.37 -2.35 -3.27
C THR A 8 -15.89 -2.17 -2.95
N ALA A 9 -15.50 -1.38 -1.94
CA ALA A 9 -14.06 -1.21 -1.63
C ALA A 9 -13.42 -2.49 -1.07
N LEU A 10 -14.18 -3.27 -0.27
CA LEU A 10 -13.70 -4.46 0.42
C LEU A 10 -13.84 -5.76 -0.39
N LEU A 11 -14.86 -5.88 -1.25
CA LEU A 11 -15.04 -7.05 -2.12
C LEU A 11 -13.93 -7.22 -3.16
N LEU A 12 -13.07 -6.21 -3.37
CA LEU A 12 -12.25 -6.13 -4.58
C LEU A 12 -10.75 -6.38 -4.38
N ALA A 13 -10.21 -6.23 -3.16
CA ALA A 13 -8.81 -6.59 -2.93
C ALA A 13 -8.60 -8.09 -2.74
N ASN A 14 -9.62 -8.81 -2.27
CA ASN A 14 -9.55 -10.25 -1.98
C ASN A 14 -9.86 -11.15 -3.21
N VAL A 15 -10.16 -10.57 -4.38
CA VAL A 15 -10.41 -11.32 -5.63
C VAL A 15 -9.35 -10.99 -6.70
N VAL A 16 -8.38 -10.17 -6.34
CA VAL A 16 -7.21 -9.96 -7.18
C VAL A 16 -6.39 -11.24 -7.11
N SER A 17 -6.29 -11.98 -8.22
CA SER A 17 -5.15 -12.88 -8.41
C SER A 17 -3.91 -12.01 -8.25
N ALA A 18 -3.25 -12.10 -7.11
CA ALA A 18 -2.10 -11.29 -6.78
C ALA A 18 -0.99 -11.76 -7.72
N SER A 19 -0.93 -11.15 -8.91
CA SER A 19 0.23 -11.27 -9.76
C SER A 19 1.34 -10.59 -9.00
N ALA A 20 2.19 -11.41 -8.37
CA ALA A 20 3.34 -10.99 -7.57
C ALA A 20 3.98 -9.75 -8.21
N ILE A 21 3.80 -8.62 -7.54
CA ILE A 21 4.40 -7.36 -7.92
C ILE A 21 5.91 -7.59 -7.85
N HIS A 22 6.61 -7.20 -8.93
CA HIS A 22 7.96 -7.63 -9.26
C HIS A 22 8.95 -7.67 -8.08
N PRO A 23 9.82 -8.71 -8.00
CA PRO A 23 10.88 -8.78 -7.01
C PRO A 23 12.01 -7.82 -7.40
N ARG A 24 12.41 -6.89 -6.51
CA ARG A 24 13.70 -6.18 -6.53
C ARG A 24 14.18 -5.75 -5.14
N ASP A 25 15.50 -5.57 -5.10
CA ASP A 25 16.50 -5.58 -4.04
C ASP A 25 16.29 -4.66 -2.80
N ASP A 26 16.94 -5.05 -1.69
CA ASP A 26 17.68 -4.19 -0.74
C ASP A 26 17.40 -4.25 0.79
N THR A 27 18.49 -3.92 1.51
CA THR A 27 18.77 -3.98 2.94
C THR A 27 17.92 -3.05 3.83
N VAL A 28 16.90 -3.63 4.47
CA VAL A 28 16.22 -3.29 5.73
C VAL A 28 16.19 -1.80 6.18
N LEU A 29 15.60 -0.90 5.38
CA LEU A 29 14.44 -0.17 5.91
C LEU A 29 13.21 -1.00 5.58
N LYS A 30 12.40 -1.31 6.59
CA LYS A 30 11.18 -2.10 6.41
C LYS A 30 10.03 -1.21 5.95
N CYS A 31 9.00 -1.78 5.35
CA CYS A 31 7.68 -1.15 5.29
C CYS A 31 7.03 -1.36 6.67
N ALA A 32 6.44 -0.31 7.25
CA ALA A 32 5.64 -0.47 8.45
C ALA A 32 4.23 -0.87 8.03
N GLU A 33 3.67 -1.86 8.71
CA GLU A 33 2.27 -2.20 8.61
C GLU A 33 1.65 -2.06 10.00
N GLN A 34 0.41 -1.57 10.06
CA GLN A 34 -0.36 -1.72 11.29
C GLN A 34 -0.66 -3.19 11.51
N VAL A 35 -0.52 -3.69 12.74
CA VAL A 35 -0.93 -5.07 13.04
C VAL A 35 -2.39 -5.26 12.61
N PRO A 36 -2.71 -6.17 11.68
CA PRO A 36 -4.04 -6.30 11.13
C PRO A 36 -5.01 -6.73 12.24
N SER A 37 -6.06 -5.95 12.45
CA SER A 37 -7.03 -6.20 13.53
C SER A 37 -7.74 -7.54 13.32
N ALA A 38 -8.18 -8.17 14.41
CA ALA A 38 -8.96 -9.41 14.32
C ALA A 38 -10.26 -9.21 13.50
N GLU A 39 -10.84 -8.01 13.55
CA GLU A 39 -12.00 -7.61 12.78
C GLU A 39 -11.68 -7.52 11.29
N PHE A 40 -10.56 -6.90 10.92
CA PHE A 40 -10.06 -6.84 9.55
C PHE A 40 -9.82 -8.25 8.99
N GLN A 41 -9.09 -9.10 9.71
CA GLN A 41 -8.81 -10.46 9.26
C GLN A 41 -10.10 -11.30 9.13
N LYS A 42 -11.07 -11.11 10.02
CA LYS A 42 -12.39 -11.75 9.93
C LYS A 42 -13.16 -11.26 8.71
N ALA A 43 -13.11 -9.96 8.42
CA ALA A 43 -13.75 -9.36 7.26
C ALA A 43 -13.14 -9.91 5.96
N SER A 44 -11.81 -9.90 5.81
CA SER A 44 -11.09 -10.47 4.67
C SER A 44 -11.48 -11.93 4.42
N ARG A 45 -11.43 -12.79 5.46
CA ARG A 45 -11.88 -14.19 5.36
C ARG A 45 -13.34 -14.35 4.91
N THR A 46 -14.22 -13.48 5.41
CA THR A 46 -15.65 -13.50 5.04
C THR A 46 -15.84 -13.11 3.57
N LEU A 47 -15.07 -12.11 3.10
CA LEU A 47 -15.12 -11.64 1.72
C LEU A 47 -14.62 -12.71 0.75
N LEU A 48 -13.51 -13.40 1.08
CA LEU A 48 -12.99 -14.53 0.30
C LEU A 48 -14.02 -15.65 0.18
N ALA A 49 -14.60 -16.09 1.30
CA ALA A 49 -15.61 -17.15 1.32
C ALA A 49 -16.88 -16.78 0.52
N THR A 50 -17.23 -15.48 0.49
CA THR A 50 -18.38 -14.97 -0.27
C THR A 50 -18.04 -14.80 -1.76
N ALA A 51 -16.81 -14.41 -2.07
CA ALA A 51 -16.30 -14.23 -3.42
C ALA A 51 -16.29 -15.53 -4.21
N SER A 52 -15.85 -16.62 -3.57
CA SER A 52 -15.83 -17.98 -4.15
C SER A 52 -17.23 -18.56 -4.40
N ASN A 53 -18.27 -18.00 -3.77
CA ASN A 53 -19.65 -18.52 -3.83
C ASN A 53 -20.66 -17.59 -4.55
N SER A 54 -20.26 -16.39 -4.99
CA SER A 54 -21.19 -15.41 -5.57
C SER A 54 -21.01 -15.25 -7.08
N SER A 55 -22.13 -15.16 -7.81
CA SER A 55 -22.16 -14.68 -9.20
C SER A 55 -21.87 -13.18 -9.32
N LEU A 56 -21.77 -12.47 -8.18
CA LEU A 56 -21.46 -11.05 -8.08
C LEU A 56 -19.98 -10.76 -8.37
N THR A 57 -19.06 -11.64 -8.00
CA THR A 57 -17.63 -11.53 -8.39
C THR A 57 -17.42 -11.71 -9.89
N ARG A 58 -18.24 -12.55 -10.54
CA ARG A 58 -18.26 -12.69 -12.01
C ARG A 58 -18.84 -11.45 -12.72
N ARG A 59 -19.67 -10.67 -12.01
CA ARG A 59 -20.34 -9.46 -12.53
C ARG A 59 -19.58 -8.16 -12.24
N GLN A 60 -18.57 -8.21 -11.39
CA GLN A 60 -17.68 -7.10 -11.07
C GLN A 60 -16.43 -7.11 -11.96
N GLN A 61 -16.59 -7.39 -13.26
CA GLN A 61 -15.64 -6.97 -14.29
C GLN A 61 -15.77 -5.46 -14.57
N GLY A 62 -15.77 -4.65 -13.50
CA GLY A 62 -15.80 -3.19 -13.61
C GLY A 62 -14.41 -2.65 -13.33
N TYR A 63 -13.89 -1.79 -14.21
CA TYR A 63 -12.71 -1.02 -13.90
C TYR A 63 -12.96 -0.16 -12.66
N LEU A 64 -12.07 -0.25 -11.67
CA LEU A 64 -12.09 0.59 -10.48
C LEU A 64 -11.13 1.75 -10.71
N THR A 65 -11.59 2.96 -10.44
CA THR A 65 -10.76 4.15 -10.50
C THR A 65 -10.83 4.87 -9.17
N PHE A 66 -9.69 4.94 -8.49
CA PHE A 66 -9.53 5.70 -7.25
C PHE A 66 -8.98 7.08 -7.55
N GLN A 67 -9.54 8.11 -6.92
CA GLN A 67 -9.04 9.47 -7.01
C GLN A 67 -7.84 9.62 -6.06
N VAL A 68 -6.76 10.24 -6.54
CA VAL A 68 -5.52 10.38 -5.76
C VAL A 68 -5.22 11.84 -5.48
N PHE A 69 -4.96 12.15 -4.21
CA PHE A 69 -4.42 13.41 -3.74
C PHE A 69 -2.99 13.17 -3.23
N ALA A 70 -2.01 13.74 -3.93
CA ALA A 70 -0.61 13.62 -3.54
C ALA A 70 -0.17 14.85 -2.73
N HIS A 71 0.43 14.63 -1.57
CA HIS A 71 0.90 15.66 -0.65
C HIS A 71 2.41 15.50 -0.45
N VAL A 72 3.19 16.39 -1.07
CA VAL A 72 4.64 16.45 -0.85
C VAL A 72 4.89 17.37 0.34
N VAL A 73 5.37 16.81 1.45
CA VAL A 73 5.64 17.52 2.69
C VAL A 73 7.13 17.48 2.97
N TYR A 74 7.77 18.65 2.95
CA TYR A 74 9.22 18.72 2.87
C TYR A 74 9.83 19.77 3.81
N ALA A 75 11.05 19.50 4.27
CA ALA A 75 11.89 20.44 5.02
C ALA A 75 12.67 21.36 4.07
N ASP A 76 13.24 20.77 3.01
CA ASP A 76 13.98 21.45 1.94
C ASP A 76 13.70 20.78 0.59
N ARG A 77 14.23 21.34 -0.52
CA ARG A 77 13.95 20.86 -1.89
C ARG A 77 14.84 19.70 -2.34
N THR A 78 15.17 18.79 -1.43
CA THR A 78 15.87 17.53 -1.71
C THR A 78 14.98 16.33 -1.38
N ALA A 79 15.24 15.16 -1.96
CA ALA A 79 14.50 13.94 -1.61
C ALA A 79 14.71 13.53 -0.15
N ARG A 80 15.92 13.70 0.38
CA ARG A 80 16.21 13.54 1.83
C ARG A 80 15.45 14.54 2.70
N GLY A 81 15.12 15.71 2.16
CA GLY A 81 14.25 16.68 2.79
C GLY A 81 12.75 16.40 2.59
N GLY A 82 12.36 15.31 1.92
CA GLY A 82 10.95 14.96 1.67
C GLY A 82 10.37 15.50 0.36
N TYR A 83 11.19 16.14 -0.49
CA TYR A 83 10.71 16.78 -1.71
C TYR A 83 10.73 15.83 -2.91
N VAL A 84 9.56 15.65 -3.53
CA VAL A 84 9.38 14.93 -4.79
C VAL A 84 8.91 15.91 -5.87
N ARG A 85 9.65 16.01 -6.98
CA ARG A 85 9.27 16.89 -8.10
C ARG A 85 7.96 16.42 -8.73
N GLU A 86 7.19 17.37 -9.25
CA GLU A 86 5.86 17.08 -9.83
C GLU A 86 5.95 16.06 -10.97
N THR A 87 6.99 16.16 -11.79
CA THR A 87 7.26 15.20 -12.86
C THR A 87 7.41 13.78 -12.32
N LEU A 88 8.11 13.60 -11.19
CA LEU A 88 8.29 12.29 -10.57
C LEU A 88 7.01 11.77 -9.92
N VAL A 89 6.19 12.63 -9.33
CA VAL A 89 4.85 12.24 -8.84
C VAL A 89 4.01 11.69 -10.01
N ARG A 90 4.05 12.35 -11.18
CA ARG A 90 3.32 11.89 -12.37
C ARG A 90 3.87 10.58 -12.93
N GLU A 91 5.20 10.41 -12.96
CA GLU A 91 5.81 9.13 -13.35
C GLU A 91 5.46 8.00 -12.37
N GLN A 92 5.47 8.27 -11.05
CA GLN A 92 5.04 7.31 -10.04
C GLN A 92 3.59 6.86 -10.28
N MET A 93 2.69 7.78 -10.64
CA MET A 93 1.30 7.43 -10.99
C MET A 93 1.20 6.54 -12.22
N LYS A 94 2.07 6.71 -13.22
CA LYS A 94 2.13 5.80 -14.37
C LYS A 94 2.61 4.41 -13.95
N THR A 95 3.63 4.33 -13.10
CA THR A 95 4.13 3.06 -12.54
C THR A 95 3.05 2.33 -11.77
N ILE A 96 2.35 3.00 -10.85
CA ILE A 96 1.24 2.42 -10.09
C ILE A 96 0.16 1.90 -11.05
N ASN A 97 -0.31 2.71 -12.00
CA ASN A 97 -1.31 2.27 -12.97
C ASN A 97 -0.84 1.09 -13.85
N LYS A 98 0.44 1.04 -14.21
CA LYS A 98 1.01 -0.10 -14.92
C LYS A 98 0.88 -1.40 -14.12
N HIS A 99 1.09 -1.36 -12.80
CA HIS A 99 1.02 -2.55 -11.95
C HIS A 99 -0.41 -2.98 -11.61
N TYR A 100 -1.33 -2.02 -11.45
CA TYR A 100 -2.71 -2.29 -11.04
C TYR A 100 -3.69 -2.50 -12.21
N SER A 101 -3.38 -2.00 -13.42
CA SER A 101 -4.29 -2.13 -14.57
C SER A 101 -4.57 -3.57 -15.04
N PRO A 102 -3.66 -4.57 -14.93
CA PRO A 102 -3.98 -5.94 -15.31
C PRO A 102 -5.12 -6.56 -14.50
N VAL A 103 -5.38 -6.01 -13.31
CA VAL A 103 -6.44 -6.46 -12.39
C VAL A 103 -7.62 -5.49 -12.35
N GLY A 104 -7.70 -4.58 -13.33
CA GLY A 104 -8.81 -3.66 -13.50
C GLY A 104 -8.83 -2.48 -12.53
N ILE A 105 -7.73 -2.22 -11.81
CA ILE A 105 -7.60 -1.09 -10.88
C ILE A 105 -6.80 0.03 -11.55
N SER A 106 -7.25 1.27 -11.35
CA SER A 106 -6.61 2.48 -11.86
C SER A 106 -6.65 3.59 -10.82
N PHE A 107 -5.73 4.53 -10.94
CA PHE A 107 -5.52 5.65 -10.04
C PHE A 107 -5.44 6.94 -10.84
N ASN A 108 -6.35 7.87 -10.55
CA ASN A 108 -6.44 9.15 -11.23
C ASN A 108 -5.92 10.27 -10.32
N LEU A 109 -4.75 10.83 -10.65
CA LEU A 109 -4.16 11.94 -9.89
C LEU A 109 -4.98 13.22 -10.08
N VAL A 110 -5.70 13.61 -9.03
CA VAL A 110 -6.54 14.81 -9.01
C VAL A 110 -5.71 16.04 -8.73
N LYS A 111 -4.81 15.96 -7.75
CA LYS A 111 -4.07 17.12 -7.27
C LYS A 111 -2.76 16.69 -6.62
N THR A 112 -1.73 17.52 -6.82
CA THR A 112 -0.49 17.49 -6.05
C THR A 112 -0.39 18.78 -5.25
N THR A 113 -0.14 18.68 -3.95
CA THR A 113 0.13 19.83 -3.07
C THR A 113 1.55 19.77 -2.52
N TYR A 114 2.14 20.93 -2.30
CA TYR A 114 3.49 21.09 -1.76
C TYR A 114 3.42 21.89 -0.47
N THR A 115 3.86 21.30 0.64
CA THR A 115 3.83 21.91 1.97
C THR A 115 5.23 21.90 2.56
N GLN A 116 5.82 23.08 2.73
CA GLN A 116 7.09 23.19 3.44
C GLN A 116 6.83 23.21 4.96
N ASN A 117 7.11 22.09 5.62
CA ASN A 117 6.96 21.95 7.07
C ASN A 117 7.96 20.91 7.57
N SER A 118 9.07 21.36 8.15
CA SER A 118 10.13 20.46 8.62
C SER A 118 9.68 19.54 9.75
N ASN A 119 8.73 19.97 10.61
CA ASN A 119 8.23 19.13 11.70
C ASN A 119 7.52 17.89 11.14
N TRP A 120 6.57 18.10 10.23
CA TRP A 120 5.84 17.02 9.57
C TRP A 120 6.73 16.18 8.65
N ALA A 121 7.61 16.81 7.87
CA ALA A 121 8.52 16.10 6.98
C ALA A 121 9.43 15.13 7.74
N SER A 122 9.83 15.48 8.96
CA SER A 122 10.67 14.63 9.84
C SER A 122 9.89 13.48 10.50
N GLY A 123 8.59 13.35 10.23
CA GLY A 123 7.74 12.29 10.77
C GLY A 123 7.08 12.62 12.10
N ASN A 124 7.10 13.89 12.54
CA ASN A 124 6.38 14.31 13.75
C ASN A 124 4.96 14.76 13.40
N ASP A 125 4.03 14.60 14.34
CA ASP A 125 2.64 15.09 14.22
C ASP A 125 1.91 14.59 12.95
N GLU A 126 1.99 13.28 12.69
CA GLU A 126 1.26 12.65 11.58
C GLU A 126 -0.24 12.99 11.62
N ALA A 127 -0.86 12.87 12.79
CA ALA A 127 -2.29 13.11 12.96
C ALA A 127 -2.66 14.57 12.63
N GLY A 128 -1.88 15.55 13.09
CA GLY A 128 -2.09 16.96 12.75
C GLY A 128 -1.86 17.24 11.27
N MET A 129 -0.82 16.64 10.68
CA MET A 129 -0.54 16.72 9.24
C MET A 129 -1.71 16.19 8.41
N LYS A 130 -2.13 14.95 8.63
CA LYS A 130 -3.18 14.31 7.84
C LYS A 130 -4.53 15.00 8.03
N ARG A 131 -4.91 15.38 9.27
CA ARG A 131 -6.11 16.18 9.55
C ARG A 131 -6.13 17.49 8.74
N ARG A 132 -4.97 18.12 8.56
CA ARG A 132 -4.87 19.40 7.84
C ARG A 132 -4.85 19.25 6.32
N LEU A 133 -4.24 18.19 5.81
CA LEU A 133 -3.91 18.06 4.39
C LEU A 133 -4.85 17.14 3.61
N ARG A 134 -5.48 16.16 4.28
CA ARG A 134 -6.40 15.20 3.66
C ARG A 134 -7.42 15.90 2.77
N GLN A 135 -7.66 15.33 1.61
CA GLN A 135 -8.68 15.75 0.66
C GLN A 135 -9.53 14.56 0.19
N GLY A 136 -10.76 14.86 -0.21
CA GLY A 136 -11.69 13.84 -0.70
C GLY A 136 -12.44 13.07 0.40
N GLY A 137 -13.17 12.04 -0.02
CA GLY A 137 -13.88 11.10 0.84
C GLY A 137 -13.05 9.88 1.22
N TYR A 138 -13.68 8.89 1.85
CA TYR A 138 -13.00 7.64 2.27
C TYR A 138 -12.56 6.75 1.09
N SER A 139 -13.18 6.90 -0.08
CA SER A 139 -12.78 6.19 -1.31
C SER A 139 -11.62 6.85 -2.05
N ASP A 140 -11.11 7.99 -1.56
CA ASP A 140 -10.06 8.74 -2.23
C ASP A 140 -8.72 8.52 -1.52
N LEU A 141 -7.71 8.13 -2.29
CA LEU A 141 -6.39 7.82 -1.77
C LEU A 141 -5.60 9.12 -1.53
N ASN A 142 -5.18 9.33 -0.28
CA ASN A 142 -4.26 10.40 0.09
C ASN A 142 -2.84 9.82 0.23
N LEU A 143 -1.92 10.23 -0.64
CA LEU A 143 -0.50 9.83 -0.63
C LEU A 143 0.35 10.97 -0.08
N TYR A 144 1.10 10.72 0.97
CA TYR A 144 1.99 11.70 1.60
C TYR A 144 3.45 11.32 1.36
N TYR A 145 4.20 12.17 0.69
CA TYR A 145 5.65 12.01 0.54
C TYR A 145 6.36 12.85 1.61
N THR A 146 7.18 12.21 2.45
CA THR A 146 7.91 12.85 3.55
C THR A 146 9.39 12.46 3.56
N ALA A 147 10.20 13.12 4.40
CA ALA A 147 11.62 12.80 4.57
C ALA A 147 11.82 11.55 5.43
N ASN A 148 11.01 11.40 6.47
CA ASN A 148 11.11 10.33 7.44
C ASN A 148 9.70 9.89 7.85
N ILE A 149 9.56 8.60 8.14
CA ILE A 149 8.34 7.98 8.65
C ILE A 149 8.77 7.09 9.82
N PRO A 150 8.42 7.43 11.07
CA PRO A 150 8.69 6.56 12.21
C PRO A 150 7.69 5.41 12.22
N ASP A 151 8.21 4.19 12.36
CA ASP A 151 7.42 3.00 12.65
C ASP A 151 6.59 3.23 13.93
N PRO A 152 5.26 3.05 13.90
CA PRO A 152 4.41 3.28 15.08
C PRO A 152 4.75 2.39 16.29
N GLN A 153 5.37 1.23 16.06
CA GLN A 153 5.72 0.25 17.09
C GLN A 153 7.15 0.44 17.59
N THR A 154 8.10 0.73 16.69
CA THR A 154 9.53 0.76 17.02
C THR A 154 10.15 2.15 17.03
N GLY A 155 9.48 3.15 16.46
CA GLY A 155 9.98 4.51 16.25
C GLY A 155 11.11 4.62 15.21
N LYS A 156 11.52 3.50 14.60
CA LYS A 156 12.60 3.48 13.60
C LYS A 156 12.09 3.96 12.24
N PRO A 157 12.94 4.57 11.39
CA PRO A 157 12.57 4.95 10.04
C PRO A 157 12.10 3.75 9.19
N VAL A 158 11.04 3.95 8.42
CA VAL A 158 10.49 2.99 7.44
C VAL A 158 10.35 3.60 6.05
N LEU A 159 10.22 2.74 5.04
CA LEU A 159 10.03 3.18 3.65
C LEU A 159 8.62 3.72 3.38
N GLY A 160 7.63 3.17 4.08
CA GLY A 160 6.24 3.52 3.93
C GLY A 160 5.38 2.97 5.06
N LEU A 161 4.15 3.48 5.13
CA LEU A 161 3.11 3.07 6.05
C LEU A 161 1.75 3.41 5.45
N CYS A 162 0.83 2.45 5.40
CA CYS A 162 -0.59 2.69 5.13
C CYS A 162 -1.50 2.12 6.21
N TYR A 163 -2.72 2.66 6.22
CA TYR A 163 -3.79 2.21 7.09
C TYR A 163 -4.70 1.25 6.31
N PHE A 164 -5.05 0.14 6.95
CA PHE A 164 -5.97 -0.84 6.37
C PHE A 164 -7.39 -0.30 6.22
N PRO A 165 -8.15 -0.78 5.22
CA PRO A 165 -9.55 -0.42 5.08
C PRO A 165 -10.37 -1.02 6.23
N VAL A 166 -11.35 -0.26 6.70
CA VAL A 166 -12.28 -0.72 7.74
C VAL A 166 -13.58 -1.26 7.14
N ASN A 167 -14.16 -2.29 7.77
CA ASN A 167 -15.39 -2.94 7.32
C ASN A 167 -16.68 -2.36 7.95
N HIS A 168 -16.56 -1.21 8.60
CA HIS A 168 -17.64 -0.41 9.15
C HIS A 168 -17.62 1.00 8.58
N ARG A 169 -18.61 1.82 8.96
CA ARG A 169 -18.57 3.25 8.64
C ARG A 169 -17.36 3.86 9.37
N PRO A 170 -16.37 4.42 8.66
CA PRO A 170 -15.19 4.96 9.32
C PRO A 170 -15.59 6.06 10.31
N SER A 171 -15.02 5.98 11.50
CA SER A 171 -15.01 7.06 12.46
C SER A 171 -14.24 8.27 11.91
N GLU A 172 -14.40 9.42 12.55
CA GLU A 172 -13.64 10.63 12.19
C GLU A 172 -12.13 10.37 12.29
N GLN A 173 -11.69 9.69 13.35
CA GLN A 173 -10.28 9.35 13.52
C GLN A 173 -9.76 8.43 12.42
N GLU A 174 -10.48 7.36 12.06
CA GLU A 174 -10.08 6.45 10.98
C GLU A 174 -10.03 7.18 9.64
N MET A 175 -10.97 8.09 9.39
CA MET A 175 -10.97 8.91 8.18
C MET A 175 -9.79 9.90 8.16
N GLU A 176 -9.43 10.48 9.30
CA GLU A 176 -8.31 11.40 9.41
C GLU A 176 -6.97 10.71 9.19
N THR A 177 -6.78 9.50 9.70
CA THR A 177 -5.50 8.78 9.60
C THR A 177 -5.36 7.98 8.31
N ASP A 178 -6.45 7.71 7.60
CA ASP A 178 -6.47 6.96 6.34
C ASP A 178 -5.54 7.56 5.26
N GLY A 179 -5.03 6.67 4.40
CA GLY A 179 -4.06 6.95 3.36
C GLY A 179 -2.68 6.38 3.64
N CYS A 180 -1.72 6.77 2.81
CA CYS A 180 -0.40 6.18 2.73
C CYS A 180 0.69 7.24 2.88
N MET A 181 1.67 6.99 3.73
CA MET A 181 2.90 7.76 3.82
C MET A 181 4.02 6.98 3.15
N VAL A 182 4.84 7.65 2.34
CA VAL A 182 5.98 7.04 1.65
C VAL A 182 7.19 7.98 1.72
N THR A 183 8.36 7.44 2.05
CA THR A 183 9.59 8.21 2.12
C THR A 183 9.97 8.67 0.71
N ALA A 184 10.16 9.98 0.52
CA ALA A 184 10.36 10.62 -0.78
C ALA A 184 11.55 10.04 -1.58
N GLN A 185 12.59 9.56 -0.89
CA GLN A 185 13.77 8.93 -1.49
C GLN A 185 13.49 7.61 -2.20
N THR A 186 12.34 6.98 -1.96
CA THR A 186 11.91 5.74 -2.64
C THR A 186 11.27 6.04 -4.00
N VAL A 187 10.87 7.28 -4.26
CA VAL A 187 10.28 7.66 -5.55
C VAL A 187 11.38 7.63 -6.63
N PRO A 188 11.21 6.86 -7.72
CA PRO A 188 12.22 6.75 -8.76
C PRO A 188 12.67 8.11 -9.30
N GLY A 189 13.98 8.35 -9.28
CA GLY A 189 14.59 9.59 -9.77
C GLY A 189 14.60 10.76 -8.78
N SER A 190 14.15 10.59 -7.54
CA SER A 190 14.15 11.66 -6.52
C SER A 190 15.51 11.82 -5.81
N ASP A 191 16.23 10.72 -5.59
CA ASP A 191 17.58 10.64 -5.02
C ASP A 191 18.44 9.73 -5.93
N PRO A 192 19.78 9.79 -5.93
CA PRO A 192 20.58 8.74 -6.56
C PRO A 192 20.12 7.37 -6.04
N TRP A 193 19.93 6.46 -6.98
CA TRP A 193 19.19 5.20 -6.85
C TRP A 193 19.29 4.55 -5.47
N THR A 194 18.12 4.38 -4.83
CA THR A 194 17.96 3.78 -3.49
C THR A 194 17.46 2.33 -3.54
N GLY A 195 17.29 1.73 -4.73
CA GLY A 195 16.79 0.35 -4.86
C GLY A 195 15.30 0.13 -4.56
N HIS A 196 14.60 1.12 -3.99
CA HIS A 196 13.25 0.95 -3.43
C HIS A 196 12.12 1.55 -4.28
N ASP A 197 12.16 1.37 -5.61
CA ASP A 197 11.22 2.00 -6.56
C ASP A 197 9.75 1.54 -6.44
N MET A 198 9.51 0.46 -5.72
CA MET A 198 8.19 -0.15 -5.55
C MET A 198 7.47 0.20 -4.24
N ALA A 199 8.09 0.98 -3.35
CA ALA A 199 7.52 1.28 -2.03
C ALA A 199 6.10 1.86 -2.12
N THR A 200 5.86 2.86 -2.99
CA THR A 200 4.49 3.42 -3.13
C THR A 200 3.49 2.38 -3.65
N THR A 201 3.90 1.50 -4.56
CA THR A 201 3.01 0.46 -5.10
C THR A 201 2.66 -0.57 -4.04
N HIS A 202 3.64 -0.98 -3.22
CA HIS A 202 3.50 -1.89 -2.09
C HIS A 202 2.54 -1.32 -1.05
N GLU A 203 2.78 -0.09 -0.61
CA GLU A 203 1.97 0.64 0.35
C GLU A 203 0.49 0.74 -0.07
N ILE A 204 0.22 1.07 -1.34
CA ILE A 204 -1.16 1.08 -1.86
C ILE A 204 -1.83 -0.30 -1.76
N GLY A 205 -1.06 -1.39 -1.79
CA GLY A 205 -1.58 -2.74 -1.57
C GLY A 205 -2.19 -2.89 -0.18
N HIS A 206 -1.51 -2.39 0.85
CA HIS A 206 -2.04 -2.35 2.22
C HIS A 206 -3.29 -1.46 2.33
N TRP A 207 -3.31 -0.30 1.67
CA TRP A 207 -4.52 0.55 1.64
C TRP A 207 -5.72 -0.14 0.98
N LEU A 208 -5.47 -1.01 0.00
CA LEU A 208 -6.49 -1.86 -0.59
C LEU A 208 -6.85 -3.07 0.29
N GLY A 209 -6.03 -3.43 1.28
CA GLY A 209 -6.30 -4.52 2.21
C GLY A 209 -5.47 -5.79 1.96
N LEU A 210 -4.35 -5.71 1.24
CA LEU A 210 -3.41 -6.81 1.13
C LEU A 210 -2.47 -6.82 2.34
N LEU A 211 -2.32 -7.99 2.96
CA LEU A 211 -1.31 -8.21 4.00
C LEU A 211 0.07 -8.43 3.35
N HIS A 212 1.14 -8.33 4.14
CA HIS A 212 2.40 -8.93 3.70
C HIS A 212 2.25 -10.42 3.42
N THR A 213 2.92 -10.91 2.37
CA THR A 213 2.92 -12.33 1.96
C THR A 213 3.46 -13.32 3.02
N PHE A 214 4.12 -12.81 4.05
CA PHE A 214 4.70 -13.57 5.17
C PHE A 214 3.88 -13.43 6.47
N GLU A 215 2.71 -12.81 6.43
CA GLU A 215 1.84 -12.59 7.58
C GLU A 215 0.49 -13.32 7.40
N PRO A 216 -0.22 -13.71 8.48
CA PRO A 216 0.22 -13.67 9.87
C PRO A 216 0.96 -14.95 10.30
N THR A 217 0.78 -16.08 9.60
CA THR A 217 1.46 -17.36 9.89
C THR A 217 1.49 -18.26 8.65
N CYS A 218 2.39 -19.24 8.64
CA CYS A 218 2.44 -20.30 7.63
C CYS A 218 1.17 -21.13 7.44
N ARG A 219 0.29 -21.18 8.43
CA ARG A 219 -0.96 -21.96 8.33
C ARG A 219 -2.03 -21.23 7.52
N ILE A 220 -2.04 -19.90 7.61
CA ILE A 220 -3.09 -19.06 7.08
C ILE A 220 -2.61 -18.31 5.82
N GLY A 221 -1.32 -17.96 5.75
CA GLY A 221 -0.79 -17.04 4.74
C GLY A 221 -1.40 -15.66 4.84
N ASP A 222 -1.21 -14.85 3.81
CA ASP A 222 -1.70 -13.48 3.66
C ASP A 222 -3.21 -13.38 3.36
N LEU A 223 -3.94 -14.49 3.54
CA LEU A 223 -5.34 -14.65 3.16
C LEU A 223 -5.57 -14.59 1.65
N VAL A 224 -4.55 -14.84 0.82
CA VAL A 224 -4.69 -14.95 -0.63
C VAL A 224 -4.35 -16.38 -1.07
N ASP A 225 -5.34 -17.10 -1.60
CA ASP A 225 -5.20 -18.54 -1.92
C ASP A 225 -4.08 -18.84 -2.94
N ASP A 226 -3.77 -17.91 -3.85
CA ASP A 226 -2.71 -18.06 -4.85
C ASP A 226 -1.34 -17.50 -4.42
N THR A 227 -1.24 -16.92 -3.22
CA THR A 227 0.04 -16.62 -2.57
C THR A 227 0.43 -17.81 -1.69
N PHE A 228 1.55 -18.46 -2.03
CA PHE A 228 2.08 -19.48 -1.14
C PHE A 228 2.58 -18.83 0.17
N PRO A 229 2.18 -19.30 1.37
CA PRO A 229 2.57 -18.70 2.64
C PRO A 229 4.09 -18.63 2.83
N GLN A 230 4.58 -17.49 3.30
CA GLN A 230 6.00 -17.28 3.62
C GLN A 230 6.21 -17.11 5.14
N GLU A 231 7.43 -17.42 5.62
CA GLU A 231 7.78 -17.28 7.04
C GLU A 231 8.31 -15.88 7.42
N GLN A 232 8.91 -15.20 6.45
CA GLN A 232 9.62 -13.94 6.66
C GLN A 232 9.67 -13.16 5.35
N PRO A 233 9.89 -11.83 5.39
CA PRO A 233 10.18 -11.06 4.19
C PRO A 233 11.39 -11.65 3.46
N THR A 234 11.26 -11.80 2.14
CA THR A 234 12.41 -12.09 1.30
C THR A 234 13.16 -10.79 1.03
N GLY A 235 14.41 -10.72 1.49
CA GLY A 235 15.32 -9.66 1.11
C GLY A 235 16.14 -10.09 -0.10
N HIS A 236 16.47 -9.13 -0.97
CA HIS A 236 17.30 -9.33 -2.15
C HIS A 236 16.71 -10.26 -3.23
N CYS A 237 17.25 -10.17 -4.44
CA CYS A 237 16.97 -11.14 -5.51
C CYS A 237 18.09 -12.19 -5.58
N ILE A 238 18.36 -12.87 -4.47
CA ILE A 238 19.34 -13.96 -4.43
C ILE A 238 18.59 -15.27 -4.62
N ASP A 239 18.74 -15.82 -5.83
CA ASP A 239 18.13 -17.05 -6.30
C ASP A 239 16.59 -16.98 -6.40
N ASP A 240 16.01 -17.64 -7.40
CA ASP A 240 14.56 -17.66 -7.66
C ASP A 240 13.77 -18.41 -6.56
N LEU A 241 14.27 -18.49 -5.33
CA LEU A 241 13.76 -19.30 -4.24
C LEU A 241 13.33 -18.43 -3.05
N VAL A 242 12.12 -18.67 -2.57
CA VAL A 242 11.61 -18.14 -1.30
C VAL A 242 11.47 -19.27 -0.30
N PHE A 243 11.85 -19.05 0.96
CA PHE A 243 11.65 -20.05 2.01
C PHE A 243 10.19 -19.98 2.48
N ALA A 244 9.46 -21.07 2.24
CA ALA A 244 8.02 -21.05 2.31
C ALA A 244 7.56 -22.27 3.11
N CYS A 245 7.43 -22.06 4.42
CA CYS A 245 6.60 -22.88 5.33
C CYS A 245 6.74 -24.40 5.15
N GLY A 246 7.98 -24.90 5.08
CA GLY A 246 8.29 -26.32 4.85
C GLY A 246 9.36 -26.58 3.78
N GLY A 247 9.81 -25.58 3.03
CA GLY A 247 10.97 -25.70 2.14
C GLY A 247 11.16 -24.52 1.19
N TRP A 248 12.25 -24.55 0.41
CA TRP A 248 12.51 -23.58 -0.65
C TRP A 248 11.55 -23.78 -1.83
N GLN A 249 10.89 -22.71 -2.28
CA GLN A 249 9.93 -22.71 -3.38
C GLN A 249 10.34 -21.73 -4.46
N GLN A 250 10.10 -22.05 -5.74
CA GLN A 250 10.30 -21.08 -6.81
C GLN A 250 9.35 -19.89 -6.70
N THR A 251 9.86 -18.68 -6.96
CA THR A 251 9.07 -17.44 -7.01
C THR A 251 7.94 -17.56 -8.05
N ALA A 252 6.81 -16.89 -7.80
CA ALA A 252 5.61 -16.97 -8.64
C ALA A 252 5.83 -16.55 -10.12
N SER A 253 6.95 -15.90 -10.43
CA SER A 253 7.31 -15.43 -11.78
C SER A 253 7.48 -16.56 -12.81
N GLN A 254 7.77 -17.80 -12.38
CA GLN A 254 8.01 -18.94 -13.28
C GLN A 254 6.89 -20.00 -13.29
N ARG A 255 5.79 -19.79 -12.56
CA ARG A 255 4.62 -20.71 -12.57
C ARG A 255 3.60 -20.39 -13.68
N ARG A 256 4.02 -19.77 -14.78
CA ARG A 256 3.18 -19.49 -15.97
C ARG A 256 3.78 -20.13 -17.21
#